data_AF-A0A3S2BXI0-F1
#
_entry.id   AF-A0A3S2BXI0-F1
#
_cell.length_a   1.000
_cell.length_b   1.000
_cell.length_c   1.000
_cell.angle_alpha   90.00
_cell.angle_beta   90.00
_cell.angle_gamma   90.00
#
_symmetry.space_group_name_H-M   'P 1'
#
loop_
_entity.id
_entity.type
_entity.pdbx_description
1 polymer ?
#
loop_
_entity_poly.entity_id
_entity_poly.type
_entity_poly.pdbx_seq_one_letter_code
_entity_poly.pdbx_strand_id
1 'polypeptide(L)'
;RLVGVLTIDDVVDVIQQEAEEDLMRMGGVGDEELSDSIFSTSRSRVPWLLINLLTAFLAASVISLFDRTIEHIVALAVLMPIVAGMGGNAGSQTMTVTVRALATRDLDIYNAGRIIRREMGVGFINGIVFAILIGIV
;
A
#
# COMPACT_ATOMS: atom_id res chain seq x y z
N ARG A 1 -31.12 -30.36 16.68
CA ARG A 1 -30.06 -31.35 16.40
C ARG A 1 -28.74 -30.59 16.39
N LEU A 2 -27.76 -31.03 17.17
CA LEU A 2 -26.39 -30.51 17.15
C LEU A 2 -25.66 -31.14 15.95
N VAL A 3 -25.08 -30.33 15.07
CA VAL A 3 -24.49 -30.77 13.78
C VAL A 3 -22.95 -30.69 13.74
N GLY A 4 -22.32 -30.22 14.81
CA GLY A 4 -20.87 -30.15 14.93
C GLY A 4 -20.43 -29.42 16.20
N VAL A 5 -19.14 -29.55 16.52
CA VAL A 5 -18.46 -28.83 17.59
C VAL A 5 -17.25 -28.14 16.96
N LEU A 6 -16.96 -26.93 17.41
CA LEU A 6 -15.81 -26.16 16.98
C LEU A 6 -14.89 -25.99 18.18
N THR A 7 -13.62 -26.38 18.05
CA THR A 7 -12.65 -26.40 19.15
C THR A 7 -11.93 -25.06 19.20
N ILE A 8 -11.40 -24.68 20.37
CA ILE A 8 -10.59 -23.46 20.51
C ILE A 8 -9.35 -23.54 19.59
N ASP A 9 -8.76 -24.73 19.46
CA ASP A 9 -7.62 -24.95 18.56
C ASP A 9 -7.97 -24.61 17.11
N ASP A 10 -9.15 -25.05 16.63
CA ASP A 10 -9.65 -24.74 15.28
C ASP A 10 -9.84 -23.22 15.09
N VAL A 11 -10.28 -22.49 16.12
CA VAL A 11 -10.42 -21.02 16.07
C VAL A 11 -9.07 -20.34 16.00
N VAL A 12 -8.09 -20.82 16.77
CA VAL A 12 -6.74 -20.23 16.82
C VAL A 12 -6.03 -20.39 15.48
N ASP A 13 -6.17 -21.54 14.83
CA ASP A 13 -5.57 -21.80 13.51
C ASP A 13 -6.15 -20.87 12.44
N VAL A 14 -7.47 -20.67 12.43
CA VAL A 14 -8.13 -19.74 11.49
C VAL A 14 -7.67 -18.30 11.71
N ILE A 15 -7.52 -17.84 12.96
CA ILE A 15 -7.04 -16.48 13.24
C ILE A 15 -5.63 -16.27 12.68
N GLN A 16 -4.76 -17.27 12.77
CA GLN A 16 -3.39 -17.19 12.24
C GLN A 16 -3.39 -17.14 10.71
N GLN A 17 -4.19 -18.00 10.06
CA GLN A 17 -4.32 -18.02 8.60
C GLN A 17 -4.84 -16.71 8.05
N GLU A 18 -5.88 -16.12 8.65
CA GLU A 18 -6.43 -14.83 8.22
C GLU A 18 -5.39 -13.70 8.36
N ALA A 19 -4.63 -13.69 9.46
CA ALA A 19 -3.57 -12.70 9.67
C ALA A 19 -2.43 -12.83 8.65
N GLU A 20 -2.07 -14.06 8.27
CA GLU A 20 -1.09 -14.34 7.24
C GLU A 20 -1.60 -13.93 5.85
N GLU A 21 -2.84 -14.30 5.51
CA GLU A 21 -3.48 -13.93 4.25
C GLU A 21 -3.56 -12.40 4.08
N ASP A 22 -3.96 -11.67 5.12
CA ASP A 22 -3.99 -10.20 5.12
C ASP A 22 -2.59 -9.60 4.87
N LEU A 23 -1.54 -10.18 5.45
CA LEU A 23 -0.16 -9.76 5.22
C LEU A 23 0.26 -9.98 3.76
N MET A 24 -0.05 -11.15 3.19
CA MET A 24 0.27 -11.45 1.78
C MET A 24 -0.48 -10.52 0.83
N ARG A 25 -1.78 -10.31 1.08
CA ARG A 25 -2.62 -9.42 0.27
C ARG A 25 -2.18 -7.96 0.32
N MET A 26 -1.71 -7.46 1.48
CA MET A 26 -1.11 -6.11 1.56
C MET A 26 0.13 -5.97 0.67
N GLY A 27 0.89 -7.05 0.45
CA GLY A 27 2.01 -7.09 -0.48
C GLY A 27 1.61 -7.25 -1.95
N GLY A 28 0.32 -7.43 -2.25
CA GLY A 28 -0.16 -7.78 -3.59
C GLY A 28 0.21 -9.19 -4.02
N VAL A 29 0.36 -10.09 -3.05
CA VAL A 29 0.77 -11.49 -3.22
C VAL A 29 -0.40 -12.40 -2.84
N GLY A 30 -0.57 -13.52 -3.55
CA GLY A 30 -1.56 -14.55 -3.22
C GLY A 30 -1.02 -15.61 -2.26
N ASP A 31 -1.74 -16.73 -2.09
CA ASP A 31 -1.29 -17.92 -1.33
C ASP A 31 -0.12 -18.62 -2.03
N GLU A 32 1.08 -18.03 -1.94
CA GLU A 32 2.31 -18.67 -2.38
C GLU A 32 3.08 -19.22 -1.17
N GLU A 33 3.57 -20.45 -1.28
CA GLU A 33 4.44 -21.04 -0.27
C GLU A 33 5.91 -20.92 -0.69
N LEU A 34 6.82 -20.91 0.30
CA LEU A 34 8.28 -20.97 0.01
C LEU A 34 8.68 -22.24 -0.77
N SER A 35 7.86 -23.28 -0.71
CA SER A 35 8.03 -24.55 -1.39
C SER A 35 7.66 -24.49 -2.89
N ASP A 36 6.98 -23.42 -3.32
CA ASP A 36 6.45 -23.30 -4.68
C ASP A 36 7.55 -23.22 -5.74
N SER A 37 7.22 -23.76 -6.91
CA SER A 37 8.09 -23.62 -8.09
C SER A 37 8.13 -22.17 -8.57
N ILE A 38 9.27 -21.78 -9.15
CA ILE A 38 9.49 -20.45 -9.77
C ILE A 38 8.33 -20.08 -10.73
N PHE A 39 7.83 -21.06 -11.49
CA PHE A 39 6.73 -20.82 -12.44
C PHE A 39 5.40 -20.54 -11.74
N SER A 40 5.10 -21.25 -10.63
CA SER A 40 3.89 -21.02 -9.83
C SER A 40 3.91 -19.61 -9.22
N THR A 41 5.00 -19.26 -8.53
CA THR A 41 5.21 -17.93 -7.92
C THR A 41 5.21 -16.80 -8.95
N SER A 42 5.79 -17.02 -10.14
CA SER A 42 5.75 -16.01 -11.19
C SER A 42 4.32 -15.80 -11.69
N ARG A 43 3.57 -16.88 -11.89
CA ARG A 43 2.18 -16.83 -12.37
C ARG A 43 1.23 -16.16 -11.36
N SER A 44 1.47 -16.30 -10.05
CA SER A 44 0.69 -15.61 -9.00
C SER A 44 0.98 -14.10 -8.97
N ARG A 45 2.24 -13.68 -9.17
CA ARG A 45 2.66 -12.27 -9.07
C ARG A 45 2.47 -11.45 -10.35
N VAL A 46 2.61 -12.05 -11.54
CA VAL A 46 2.53 -11.36 -12.85
C VAL A 46 1.26 -10.51 -13.02
N PRO A 47 0.04 -10.96 -12.65
CA PRO A 47 -1.16 -10.15 -12.79
C PRO A 47 -1.07 -8.81 -12.05
N TRP A 48 -0.61 -8.82 -10.80
CA TRP A 48 -0.47 -7.59 -10.02
C TRP A 48 0.66 -6.69 -10.53
N LEU A 49 1.78 -7.28 -10.95
CA LEU A 49 2.88 -6.53 -11.58
C LEU A 49 2.47 -5.89 -12.91
N LEU A 50 1.64 -6.57 -13.70
CA LEU A 50 1.10 -6.03 -14.96
C LEU A 50 0.20 -4.83 -14.70
N ILE A 51 -0.67 -4.89 -13.67
CA ILE A 51 -1.49 -3.75 -13.27
C ILE A 51 -0.61 -2.56 -12.87
N ASN A 52 0.44 -2.78 -12.06
CA ASN A 52 1.38 -1.74 -11.67
C ASN A 52 2.17 -1.17 -12.87
N LEU A 53 2.49 -2.00 -13.85
CA LEU A 53 3.13 -1.53 -15.07
C LEU A 53 2.20 -0.62 -15.89
N LEU A 54 0.92 -0.98 -16.00
CA LEU A 54 -0.07 -0.16 -16.68
C LEU A 54 -0.29 1.19 -15.97
N THR A 55 -0.35 1.20 -14.63
CA THR A 55 -0.45 2.46 -13.87
C THR A 55 0.83 3.30 -14.00
N ALA A 56 2.00 2.67 -14.09
CA ALA A 56 3.25 3.37 -14.39
C ALA A 56 3.25 4.02 -15.78
N PHE A 57 2.72 3.35 -16.80
CA PHE A 57 2.54 3.96 -18.13
C PHE A 57 1.56 5.13 -18.11
N LEU A 58 0.46 5.03 -17.35
CA LEU A 58 -0.45 6.15 -17.17
C LEU A 58 0.25 7.35 -16.52
N ALA A 59 1.03 7.13 -15.46
CA ALA A 59 1.81 8.19 -14.83
C ALA A 59 2.82 8.82 -15.80
N ALA A 60 3.55 8.00 -16.57
CA ALA A 60 4.49 8.48 -17.59
C ALA A 60 3.80 9.31 -18.68
N SER A 61 2.58 8.94 -19.09
CA SER A 61 1.81 9.72 -20.05
C SER A 61 1.46 11.12 -19.54
N VAL A 62 1.15 11.26 -18.25
CA VAL A 62 0.91 12.57 -17.62
C VAL A 62 2.20 13.40 -17.56
N ILE A 63 3.33 12.78 -17.22
CA ILE A 63 4.64 13.45 -17.18
C ILE A 63 5.00 13.99 -18.58
N SER A 64 4.71 13.24 -19.65
CA SER A 64 5.01 13.67 -21.03
C SER A 64 4.32 14.99 -21.43
N LEU A 65 3.22 15.38 -20.78
CA LEU A 65 2.56 16.67 -21.00
C LEU A 65 3.40 17.86 -20.53
N PHE A 66 4.40 17.63 -19.67
CA PHE A 66 5.26 18.65 -19.05
C PHE A 66 6.69 18.65 -19.60
N ASP A 67 6.94 17.98 -20.72
CA ASP A 67 8.29 17.81 -21.31
C ASP A 67 9.05 19.14 -21.45
N ARG A 68 8.43 20.17 -22.04
CA ARG A 68 9.03 21.52 -22.16
C ARG A 68 9.39 22.16 -20.82
N THR A 69 8.58 21.92 -19.78
CA THR A 69 8.85 22.47 -18.43
C THR A 69 10.05 21.78 -17.81
N ILE A 70 10.19 20.47 -18.03
CA ILE A 70 11.31 19.67 -17.55
C ILE A 70 12.61 20.08 -18.26
N GLU A 71 12.56 20.37 -19.56
CA GLU A 71 13.71 20.90 -20.31
C GLU A 71 14.22 22.23 -19.73
N HIS A 72 13.31 23.10 -19.29
CA HIS A 72 13.68 24.38 -18.65
C HIS A 72 14.18 24.22 -17.22
N ILE A 73 13.69 23.22 -16.48
CA ILE A 73 14.04 22.98 -15.07
C ILE A 73 14.40 21.51 -14.88
N VAL A 74 15.63 21.15 -15.21
CA VAL A 74 16.16 19.78 -15.12
C VAL A 74 16.02 19.20 -13.71
N ALA A 75 16.04 20.04 -12.67
CA ALA A 75 15.83 19.62 -11.28
C ALA A 75 14.48 18.90 -11.05
N LEU A 76 13.45 19.19 -11.86
CA LEU A 76 12.17 18.49 -11.79
C LEU A 76 12.32 17.00 -12.11
N ALA A 77 13.24 16.63 -13.00
CA ALA A 77 13.53 15.24 -13.32
C ALA A 77 14.06 14.47 -12.11
N VAL A 78 14.87 15.12 -11.27
CA VAL A 78 15.43 14.53 -10.04
C VAL A 78 14.37 14.45 -8.94
N LEU A 79 13.48 15.44 -8.84
CA LEU A 79 12.44 15.49 -7.82
C LEU A 79 11.29 14.49 -8.08
N MET A 80 10.97 14.18 -9.33
CA MET A 80 9.90 13.26 -9.71
C MET A 80 9.92 11.90 -8.96
N PRO A 81 11.02 11.11 -9.01
CA PRO A 81 11.08 9.84 -8.30
C PRO A 81 11.03 9.99 -6.77
N ILE A 82 11.55 11.09 -6.22
CA ILE A 82 11.55 11.36 -4.78
C ILE A 82 10.11 11.57 -4.30
N VAL A 83 9.36 12.43 -4.97
CA VAL A 83 7.95 12.71 -4.62
C VAL A 83 7.09 11.46 -4.79
N ALA A 84 7.26 10.72 -5.88
CA ALA A 84 6.53 9.47 -6.11
C ALA A 84 6.84 8.42 -5.04
N GLY A 85 8.12 8.23 -4.69
CA GLY A 85 8.54 7.29 -3.65
C GLY A 85 8.02 7.65 -2.26
N MET A 86 8.09 8.94 -1.89
CA MET A 86 7.55 9.42 -0.60
C MET A 86 6.03 9.28 -0.53
N GLY A 87 5.32 9.58 -1.61
CA GLY A 87 3.87 9.37 -1.70
C GLY A 87 3.49 7.91 -1.53
N GLY A 88 4.21 7.00 -2.20
CA GLY A 88 4.03 5.55 -2.04
C GLY A 88 4.27 5.07 -0.61
N ASN A 89 5.40 5.47 0.00
CA ASN A 89 5.74 5.08 1.37
C ASN A 89 4.72 5.58 2.39
N ALA A 90 4.30 6.84 2.29
CA ALA A 90 3.25 7.39 3.15
C ALA A 90 1.92 6.67 2.96
N GLY A 91 1.55 6.40 1.70
CA GLY A 91 0.36 5.61 1.35
C GLY A 91 0.37 4.22 1.98
N SER A 92 1.49 3.50 1.87
CA SER A 92 1.66 2.17 2.49
C SER A 92 1.55 2.22 4.02
N GLN A 93 2.14 3.23 4.67
CA GLN A 93 2.02 3.39 6.13
C GLN A 93 0.56 3.60 6.57
N THR A 94 -0.15 4.52 5.92
CA THR A 94 -1.57 4.76 6.22
C THR A 94 -2.42 3.52 5.88
N MET A 95 -2.13 2.82 4.79
CA MET A 95 -2.80 1.57 4.43
C MET A 95 -2.61 0.49 5.51
N THR A 96 -1.39 0.21 5.95
CA THR A 96 -1.12 -0.79 7.00
C THR A 96 -1.90 -0.47 8.29
N VAL A 97 -1.89 0.78 8.74
CA VAL A 97 -2.61 1.18 9.96
C VAL A 97 -4.13 1.06 9.77
N THR A 98 -4.64 1.44 8.60
CA THR A 98 -6.08 1.43 8.30
C THR A 98 -6.62 0.02 8.13
N VAL A 99 -5.93 -0.84 7.37
CA VAL A 99 -6.30 -2.25 7.16
C VAL A 99 -6.29 -3.00 8.50
N ARG A 100 -5.26 -2.80 9.31
CA ARG A 100 -5.24 -3.39 10.67
C ARG A 100 -6.41 -2.92 11.50
N ALA A 101 -6.72 -1.62 11.49
CA ALA A 101 -7.85 -1.07 12.26
C ALA A 101 -9.21 -1.60 11.78
N LEU A 102 -9.35 -1.89 10.49
CA LEU A 102 -10.51 -2.59 9.93
C LEU A 102 -10.58 -4.03 10.43
N ALA A 103 -9.48 -4.78 10.35
CA ALA A 103 -9.39 -6.18 10.79
C ALA A 103 -9.68 -6.34 12.29
N THR A 104 -9.19 -5.42 13.13
CA THR A 104 -9.43 -5.42 14.59
C THR A 104 -10.78 -4.82 15.00
N ARG A 105 -11.61 -4.38 14.03
CA ARG A 105 -12.88 -3.66 14.26
C ARG A 105 -12.74 -2.35 15.06
N ASP A 106 -11.54 -1.77 15.06
CA ASP A 106 -11.28 -0.44 15.62
C ASP A 106 -11.74 0.69 14.68
N LEU A 107 -11.88 0.38 13.38
CA LEU A 107 -12.42 1.26 12.35
C LEU A 107 -13.80 0.77 11.90
N ASP A 108 -14.78 1.67 11.93
CA ASP A 108 -16.13 1.44 11.43
C ASP A 108 -16.67 2.73 10.79
N ILE A 109 -17.79 2.64 10.08
CA ILE A 109 -18.40 3.74 9.32
C ILE A 109 -18.65 4.99 10.18
N TYR A 110 -18.97 4.81 11.46
CA TYR A 110 -19.22 5.91 12.39
C TYR A 110 -17.96 6.69 12.78
N ASN A 111 -16.78 6.08 12.71
CA ASN A 111 -15.52 6.70 13.11
C ASN A 111 -14.55 6.97 11.94
N ALA A 112 -14.86 6.49 10.74
CA ALA A 112 -14.07 6.67 9.52
C ALA A 112 -13.70 8.14 9.26
N GLY A 113 -14.66 9.06 9.38
CA GLY A 113 -14.41 10.50 9.16
C GLY A 113 -13.39 11.09 10.16
N ARG A 114 -13.37 10.62 11.41
CA ARG A 114 -12.38 11.03 12.42
C ARG A 114 -10.98 10.54 12.03
N ILE A 115 -10.89 9.31 11.53
CA ILE A 115 -9.62 8.69 11.15
C ILE A 115 -9.05 9.36 9.90
N ILE A 116 -9.87 9.61 8.87
CA ILE A 116 -9.47 10.34 7.67
C ILE A 116 -8.91 11.72 8.04
N ARG A 117 -9.59 12.46 8.93
CA ARG A 117 -9.09 13.76 9.42
C ARG A 117 -7.78 13.67 10.16
N ARG A 118 -7.59 12.64 10.99
CA ARG A 118 -6.35 12.39 11.71
C ARG A 118 -5.21 12.13 10.73
N GLU A 119 -5.40 11.24 9.76
CA GLU A 119 -4.38 10.88 8.76
C GLU A 119 -4.03 12.06 7.84
N MET A 120 -5.01 12.89 7.46
CA MET A 120 -4.73 14.16 6.76
C MET A 120 -3.82 15.07 7.59
N GLY A 121 -4.03 15.17 8.90
CA GLY A 121 -3.17 15.94 9.81
C GLY A 121 -1.75 15.36 9.90
N VAL A 122 -1.61 14.04 10.01
CA VAL A 122 -0.31 13.35 10.00
C VAL A 122 0.44 13.61 8.69
N GLY A 123 -0.25 13.43 7.55
CA GLY A 123 0.31 13.68 6.23
C GLY A 123 0.74 15.13 6.04
N PHE A 124 -0.04 16.09 6.52
CA PHE A 124 0.30 17.51 6.46
C PHE A 124 1.56 17.85 7.29
N ILE A 125 1.64 17.36 8.53
CA ILE A 125 2.80 17.58 9.40
C ILE A 125 4.05 16.96 8.78
N ASN A 126 3.97 15.69 8.36
CA ASN A 126 5.09 15.00 7.71
C ASN A 126 5.51 15.71 6.42
N GLY A 127 4.54 16.16 5.61
CA GLY A 127 4.78 16.91 4.39
C GLY A 127 5.57 18.20 4.65
N ILE A 128 5.21 18.98 5.68
CA ILE A 128 5.96 20.18 6.07
C ILE A 128 7.39 19.83 6.47
N VAL A 129 7.57 18.80 7.32
CA VAL A 129 8.89 18.40 7.78
C VAL A 129 9.79 18.04 6.60
N PHE A 130 9.31 17.20 5.68
CA PHE A 130 10.11 16.80 4.52
C PHE A 130 10.30 17.94 3.51
N ALA A 131 9.32 18.82 3.33
CA ALA A 131 9.47 19.99 2.46
C ALA A 131 10.57 20.94 2.97
N ILE A 132 10.66 21.14 4.29
CA ILE A 132 11.74 21.93 4.90
C ILE A 132 13.09 21.24 4.70
N LEU A 133 13.18 19.93 4.96
CA LEU A 133 14.42 19.17 4.82
C LEU A 133 14.95 19.19 3.37
N ILE A 134 14.07 18.97 2.40
CA ILE A 134 14.43 18.99 0.98
C ILE A 134 14.76 20.42 0.53
N GLY A 135 14.00 21.43 0.98
CA GLY A 135 14.23 22.82 0.58
C GLY A 135 15.51 23.46 1.12
N ILE A 136 16.16 22.83 2.11
CA ILE A 136 17.46 23.27 2.64
C ILE A 136 18.64 22.74 1.79
N VAL A 137 18.44 21.65 1.04
CA VAL A 137 19.46 21.00 0.20
C VAL A 137 19.41 21.56 -1.22
#